data_AF-A0A841GX74-F1
#
_entry.id   AF-A0A841GX74-F1
#
_cell.length_a   1.000
_cell.length_b   1.000
_cell.length_c   1.000
_cell.angle_alpha   90.00
_cell.angle_beta   90.00
_cell.angle_gamma   90.00
#
_symmetry.space_group_name_H-M   'P 1'
#
loop_
_entity.id
_entity.type
_entity.pdbx_description
1 polymer ?
#
loop_
_entity_poly.entity_id
_entity_poly.type
_entity_poly.pdbx_seq_one_letter_code
_entity_poly.pdbx_strand_id
1 'polypeptide(L)'
;MHEGRDFLRAQVSNCVMQHRTLLESLEDHEKQAQDPEFRALCAKHLPAVRQHQTHIEEYRATLGEPSGEGFKGALGYVLGKAKDAADALRNDDFLRIVEDIVMLRQAQDTFATFAAAGTALGEPALSELGRTGEQAADALQREFNALVQKMFIRQAKTGS
;
A
#
# COMPACT_ATOMS: atom_id res chain seq x y z
N MET A 1 25.97 2.82 18.36
CA MET A 1 25.54 1.92 17.25
C MET A 1 24.11 1.41 17.43
N HIS A 2 23.16 2.25 17.88
CA HIS A 2 21.73 1.90 17.96
C HIS A 2 20.89 2.59 16.86
N GLU A 3 21.39 3.71 16.33
CA GLU A 3 20.69 4.56 15.35
C GLU A 3 20.30 3.83 14.04
N GLY A 4 21.13 2.91 13.54
CA GLY A 4 20.87 2.21 12.27
C GLY A 4 19.73 1.18 12.33
N ARG A 5 19.67 0.37 13.40
CA ARG A 5 18.55 -0.58 13.59
C ARG A 5 17.25 0.15 13.98
N ASP A 6 17.36 1.26 14.71
CA ASP A 6 16.22 2.10 15.04
C ASP A 6 15.61 2.75 13.77
N PHE A 7 16.47 3.21 12.85
CA PHE A 7 16.03 3.70 11.53
C PHE A 7 15.28 2.61 10.74
N LEU A 8 15.86 1.43 10.59
CA LEU A 8 15.22 0.32 9.86
C LEU A 8 13.85 -0.04 10.48
N ARG A 9 13.79 -0.13 11.81
CA ARG A 9 12.54 -0.42 12.52
C ARG A 9 11.48 0.66 12.29
N ALA A 10 11.87 1.93 12.26
CA ALA A 10 10.96 3.03 11.93
C ALA A 10 10.42 2.93 10.50
N GLN A 11 11.29 2.65 9.52
CA GLN A 11 10.86 2.49 8.11
C GLN A 11 9.91 1.30 7.94
N VAL A 12 10.22 0.15 8.55
CA VAL A 12 9.35 -1.04 8.50
C VAL A 12 8.01 -0.75 9.19
N SER A 13 8.02 -0.05 10.32
CA SER A 13 6.77 0.33 11.01
C SER A 13 5.91 1.28 10.17
N ASN A 14 6.53 2.23 9.46
CA ASN A 14 5.81 3.08 8.50
C ASN A 14 5.21 2.27 7.35
N CYS A 15 5.95 1.30 6.82
CA CYS A 15 5.48 0.40 5.78
C CYS A 15 4.27 -0.42 6.26
N VAL A 16 4.30 -0.98 7.47
CA VAL A 16 3.15 -1.69 8.08
C VAL A 16 1.90 -0.82 8.07
N MET A 17 2.01 0.45 8.45
CA MET A 17 0.87 1.36 8.51
C MET A 17 0.34 1.74 7.13
N GLN A 18 1.21 2.13 6.21
CA GLN A 18 0.82 2.51 4.85
C GLN A 18 0.19 1.32 4.10
N HIS A 19 0.79 0.14 4.23
CA HIS A 19 0.27 -1.07 3.60
C HIS A 19 -1.07 -1.52 4.25
N ARG A 20 -1.26 -1.27 5.55
CA ARG A 20 -2.54 -1.47 6.23
C ARG A 20 -3.63 -0.56 5.66
N THR A 21 -3.33 0.71 5.41
CA THR A 21 -4.27 1.65 4.77
C THR A 21 -4.68 1.19 3.37
N LEU A 22 -3.73 0.71 2.55
CA LEU A 22 -4.05 0.12 1.25
C LEU A 22 -4.95 -1.13 1.39
N LEU A 23 -4.64 -2.01 2.35
CA LEU A 23 -5.45 -3.21 2.60
C LEU A 23 -6.90 -2.84 2.98
N GLU A 24 -7.08 -1.90 3.90
CA GLU A 24 -8.40 -1.41 4.32
C GLU A 24 -9.17 -0.80 3.13
N SER A 25 -8.49 -0.02 2.28
CA SER A 25 -9.07 0.54 1.05
C SER A 25 -9.62 -0.56 0.12
N LEU A 26 -8.82 -1.60 -0.14
CA LEU A 26 -9.23 -2.73 -0.97
C LEU A 26 -10.41 -3.51 -0.37
N GLU A 27 -10.44 -3.69 0.96
CA GLU A 27 -11.54 -4.35 1.67
C GLU A 27 -12.85 -3.56 1.62
N ASP A 28 -12.76 -2.23 1.67
CA ASP A 28 -13.90 -1.35 1.50
C ASP A 28 -14.39 -1.36 0.05
N HIS A 29 -13.49 -1.30 -0.92
CA HIS A 29 -13.84 -1.32 -2.34
C HIS A 29 -14.47 -2.64 -2.77
N GLU A 30 -13.97 -3.79 -2.32
CA GLU A 30 -14.61 -5.10 -2.54
C GLU A 30 -16.11 -5.07 -2.19
N LYS A 31 -16.46 -4.41 -1.09
CA LYS A 31 -17.84 -4.38 -0.55
C LYS A 31 -18.69 -3.25 -1.14
N GLN A 32 -18.08 -2.09 -1.40
CA GLN A 32 -18.80 -0.83 -1.60
C GLN A 32 -18.66 -0.24 -3.00
N ALA A 33 -17.72 -0.71 -3.83
CA ALA A 33 -17.59 -0.18 -5.19
C ALA A 33 -18.83 -0.51 -6.04
N GLN A 34 -19.27 0.47 -6.82
CA GLN A 34 -20.39 0.38 -7.75
C GLN A 34 -19.96 -0.33 -9.04
N ASP A 35 -18.75 -0.09 -9.52
CA ASP A 35 -18.17 -0.73 -10.69
C ASP A 35 -17.86 -2.21 -10.37
N PRO A 36 -18.50 -3.17 -11.08
CA PRO A 36 -18.32 -4.59 -10.82
C PRO A 36 -16.93 -5.11 -11.21
N GLU A 37 -16.26 -4.50 -12.21
CA GLU A 37 -14.88 -4.86 -12.54
C GLU A 37 -13.94 -4.42 -11.41
N PHE A 38 -14.18 -3.23 -10.82
CA PHE A 38 -13.38 -2.75 -9.70
C PHE A 38 -13.48 -3.67 -8.47
N ARG A 39 -14.71 -3.99 -8.05
CA ARG A 39 -14.93 -4.95 -6.95
C ARG A 39 -14.24 -6.29 -7.19
N ALA A 40 -14.36 -6.84 -8.40
CA ALA A 40 -13.76 -8.12 -8.75
C ALA A 40 -12.23 -8.08 -8.70
N LEU A 41 -11.60 -6.97 -9.12
CA LEU A 41 -10.16 -6.79 -8.99
C LEU A 41 -9.72 -6.70 -7.53
N CYS A 42 -10.43 -5.93 -6.68
CA CYS A 42 -10.14 -5.87 -5.25
C CYS A 42 -10.23 -7.28 -4.61
N ALA A 43 -11.33 -8.01 -4.87
CA ALA A 43 -11.53 -9.37 -4.38
C ALA A 43 -10.42 -10.34 -4.83
N LYS A 44 -9.97 -10.22 -6.09
CA LYS A 44 -8.89 -11.05 -6.65
C LYS A 44 -7.56 -10.85 -5.93
N HIS A 45 -7.20 -9.61 -5.57
CA HIS A 45 -5.88 -9.28 -5.02
C HIS A 45 -5.83 -9.27 -3.49
N LEU A 46 -6.98 -9.12 -2.82
CA LEU A 46 -7.08 -9.10 -1.36
C LEU A 46 -6.36 -10.25 -0.63
N PRO A 47 -6.45 -11.52 -1.06
CA PRO A 47 -5.72 -12.60 -0.40
C PRO A 47 -4.20 -12.39 -0.38
N ALA A 48 -3.62 -11.95 -1.50
CA ALA A 48 -2.19 -11.70 -1.61
C ALA A 48 -1.76 -10.48 -0.77
N VAL A 49 -2.56 -9.40 -0.79
CA VAL A 49 -2.28 -8.20 0.01
C VAL A 49 -2.39 -8.50 1.51
N ARG A 50 -3.38 -9.28 1.96
CA ARG A 50 -3.49 -9.72 3.36
C ARG A 50 -2.28 -10.55 3.79
N GLN A 51 -1.88 -11.52 2.97
CA GLN A 51 -0.70 -12.34 3.26
C GLN A 51 0.56 -11.47 3.37
N HIS A 52 0.72 -10.50 2.46
CA HIS A 52 1.86 -9.62 2.49
C HIS A 52 1.86 -8.69 3.72
N GLN A 53 0.71 -8.16 4.12
CA GLN A 53 0.59 -7.41 5.39
C GLN A 53 1.08 -8.23 6.58
N THR A 54 0.68 -9.50 6.68
CA THR A 54 1.14 -10.41 7.74
C THR A 54 2.66 -10.57 7.70
N HIS A 55 3.25 -10.78 6.53
CA HIS A 55 4.71 -10.92 6.39
C HIS A 55 5.48 -9.65 6.82
N ILE A 56 4.96 -8.46 6.50
CA ILE A 56 5.59 -7.20 6.94
C ILE A 56 5.53 -7.08 8.47
N GLU A 57 4.41 -7.47 9.08
CA GLU A 57 4.21 -7.45 10.53
C GLU A 57 5.08 -8.46 11.27
N GLU A 58 5.21 -9.67 10.73
CA GLU A 58 6.14 -10.68 11.23
C GLU A 58 7.58 -10.18 11.17
N TYR A 59 7.98 -9.57 10.04
CA TYR A 59 9.31 -8.99 9.92
C TYR A 59 9.52 -7.85 10.93
N ARG A 60 8.55 -6.93 11.10
CA ARG A 60 8.59 -5.89 12.14
C ARG A 60 8.80 -6.50 13.53
N ALA A 61 8.11 -7.58 13.86
CA ALA A 61 8.24 -8.24 15.15
C ALA A 61 9.67 -8.75 15.40
N THR A 62 10.36 -9.24 14.36
CA THR A 62 11.79 -9.65 14.48
C THR A 62 12.74 -8.50 14.81
N LEU A 63 12.34 -7.25 14.54
CA LEU A 63 13.13 -6.05 14.84
C LEU A 63 12.91 -5.50 16.27
N GLY A 64 11.93 -6.03 17.01
CA GLY A 64 11.51 -5.57 18.33
C GLY A 64 10.66 -4.29 18.32
N GLU A 65 10.15 -3.87 19.48
CA GLU A 65 9.32 -2.66 19.60
C GLU A 65 10.12 -1.36 19.37
N PRO A 66 9.52 -0.32 18.76
CA PRO A 66 10.16 0.99 18.61
C PRO A 66 10.44 1.65 19.96
N SER A 67 11.69 2.02 20.21
CA SER A 67 12.04 2.95 21.28
C SER A 67 11.86 4.40 20.81
N GLY A 68 10.89 5.14 21.36
CA GLY A 68 10.86 6.62 21.33
C GLY A 68 9.60 7.31 20.75
N GLU A 69 9.54 8.63 20.93
CA GLU A 69 8.41 9.53 20.60
C GLU A 69 8.19 9.75 19.09
N GLY A 70 9.19 9.47 18.24
CA GLY A 70 9.14 9.67 16.79
C GLY A 70 8.11 8.79 16.05
N PHE A 71 7.77 7.63 16.61
CA PHE A 71 6.70 6.76 16.07
C PHE A 71 5.33 7.44 16.11
N LYS A 72 5.05 8.24 17.16
CA LYS A 72 3.75 8.93 17.32
C LYS A 72 3.55 10.06 16.31
N GLY A 73 4.63 10.76 15.93
CA GLY A 73 4.57 11.90 14.99
C GLY A 73 4.33 11.48 13.54
N ALA A 74 4.96 10.40 13.08
CA ALA A 74 4.75 9.85 11.74
C ALA A 74 3.36 9.22 11.58
N LEU A 75 2.85 8.56 12.64
CA LEU A 75 1.48 8.03 12.70
C LEU A 75 0.42 9.09 12.38
N GLY A 76 0.54 10.28 13.00
CA GLY A 76 -0.49 11.32 12.92
C GLY A 76 -0.59 12.02 11.56
N TYR A 77 0.54 12.19 10.86
CA TYR A 77 0.57 12.92 9.58
C TYR A 77 0.02 12.10 8.41
N VAL A 78 0.30 10.80 8.38
CA VAL A 78 -0.16 9.88 7.33
C VAL A 78 -1.66 9.63 7.44
N LEU A 79 -2.18 9.40 8.67
CA LEU A 79 -3.62 9.21 8.89
C LEU A 79 -4.45 10.45 8.53
N GLY A 80 -3.94 11.66 8.81
CA GLY A 80 -4.69 12.90 8.58
C GLY A 80 -4.97 13.18 7.10
N LYS A 81 -4.01 12.89 6.21
CA LYS A 81 -4.15 13.18 4.77
C LYS A 81 -5.02 12.18 4.00
N ALA A 82 -5.02 10.91 4.41
CA ALA A 82 -5.89 9.89 3.81
C ALA A 82 -7.37 10.17 4.14
N LYS A 83 -7.67 10.64 5.36
CA LYS A 83 -9.04 10.93 5.80
C LYS A 83 -9.70 12.09 5.04
N ASP A 84 -8.98 13.18 4.80
CA ASP A 84 -9.54 14.38 4.15
C ASP A 84 -9.76 14.19 2.63
N ALA A 85 -9.00 13.30 1.98
CA ALA A 85 -9.21 12.92 0.57
C ALA A 85 -10.40 11.94 0.41
N ALA A 86 -10.53 10.99 1.34
CA ALA A 86 -11.58 9.96 1.32
C ALA A 86 -13.00 10.53 1.43
N ASP A 87 -13.23 11.60 2.20
CA ASP A 87 -14.57 12.19 2.37
C ASP A 87 -15.05 13.00 1.15
N ALA A 88 -14.14 13.55 0.33
CA ALA A 88 -14.49 14.33 -0.86
C ALA A 88 -14.76 13.47 -2.11
N LEU A 89 -14.24 12.24 -2.15
CA LEU A 89 -14.25 11.34 -3.31
C LEU A 89 -15.19 10.14 -3.17
N ARG A 90 -15.90 10.08 -2.04
CA ARG A 90 -16.59 8.89 -1.53
C ARG A 90 -17.69 8.30 -2.43
N ASN A 91 -18.04 8.91 -3.57
CA ASN A 91 -19.07 8.41 -4.48
C ASN A 91 -18.59 8.09 -5.91
N ASP A 92 -17.30 8.26 -6.23
CA ASP A 92 -16.77 7.96 -7.57
C ASP A 92 -15.67 6.90 -7.51
N ASP A 93 -15.98 5.71 -8.02
CA ASP A 93 -15.02 4.61 -8.10
C ASP A 93 -13.81 4.94 -8.96
N PHE A 94 -13.94 5.86 -9.93
CA PHE A 94 -12.80 6.30 -10.74
C PHE A 94 -11.76 7.02 -9.88
N LEU A 95 -12.19 7.87 -8.95
CA LEU A 95 -11.28 8.64 -8.10
C LEU A 95 -10.68 7.76 -7.00
N ARG A 96 -11.47 6.82 -6.46
CA ARG A 96 -11.00 5.81 -5.49
C ARG A 96 -9.86 4.96 -6.05
N ILE A 97 -10.04 4.37 -7.24
CA ILE A 97 -8.98 3.54 -7.84
C ILE A 97 -7.73 4.36 -8.21
N VAL A 98 -7.86 5.65 -8.53
CA VAL A 98 -6.72 6.54 -8.77
C VAL A 98 -5.94 6.80 -7.48
N GLU A 99 -6.63 6.98 -6.36
CA GLU A 99 -6.01 7.11 -5.04
C GLU A 99 -5.23 5.84 -4.65
N ASP A 100 -5.84 4.66 -4.85
CA ASP A 100 -5.16 3.38 -4.63
C ASP A 100 -3.90 3.23 -5.50
N ILE A 101 -3.93 3.66 -6.76
CA ILE A 101 -2.75 3.63 -7.64
C ILE A 101 -1.62 4.49 -7.08
N VAL A 102 -1.92 5.65 -6.47
CA VAL A 102 -0.91 6.49 -5.84
C VAL A 102 -0.30 5.79 -4.63
N MET A 103 -1.13 5.17 -3.78
CA MET A 103 -0.65 4.39 -2.63
C MET A 103 0.20 3.20 -3.08
N LEU A 104 -0.20 2.50 -4.15
CA LEU A 104 0.54 1.38 -4.73
C LEU A 104 1.92 1.78 -5.23
N ARG A 105 2.06 2.93 -5.91
CA ARG A 105 3.36 3.44 -6.36
C ARG A 105 4.29 3.74 -5.18
N GLN A 106 3.76 4.37 -4.12
CA GLN A 106 4.53 4.65 -2.91
C GLN A 106 4.97 3.36 -2.20
N ALA A 107 4.09 2.36 -2.15
CA ALA A 107 4.41 1.05 -1.61
C ALA A 107 5.49 0.35 -2.46
N GLN A 108 5.37 0.39 -3.79
CA GLN A 108 6.35 -0.17 -4.71
C GLN A 108 7.75 0.43 -4.49
N ASP A 109 7.86 1.76 -4.41
CA ASP A 109 9.14 2.44 -4.15
C ASP A 109 9.73 2.06 -2.79
N THR A 110 8.88 1.91 -1.77
CA THR A 110 9.29 1.45 -0.43
C THR A 110 9.83 0.03 -0.47
N PHE A 111 9.14 -0.87 -1.15
CA PHE A 111 9.54 -2.27 -1.27
C PHE A 111 10.81 -2.45 -2.13
N ALA A 112 10.95 -1.69 -3.22
CA ALA A 112 12.19 -1.65 -4.00
C ALA A 112 13.38 -1.18 -3.14
N THR A 113 13.16 -0.20 -2.26
CA THR A 113 14.16 0.26 -1.30
C THR A 113 14.54 -0.85 -0.32
N PHE A 114 13.57 -1.58 0.23
CA PHE A 114 13.85 -2.72 1.12
C PHE A 114 14.59 -3.85 0.41
N ALA A 115 14.23 -4.15 -0.85
CA ALA A 115 14.89 -5.16 -1.66
C ALA A 115 16.39 -4.87 -1.78
N ALA A 116 16.73 -3.65 -2.20
CA ALA A 116 18.10 -3.20 -2.38
C ALA A 116 18.86 -3.05 -1.05
N ALA A 117 18.24 -2.46 -0.04
CA ALA A 117 18.84 -2.28 1.27
C ALA A 117 19.12 -3.63 1.96
N GLY A 118 18.20 -4.59 1.85
CA GLY A 118 18.40 -5.94 2.38
C GLY A 118 19.60 -6.63 1.76
N THR A 119 19.79 -6.51 0.43
CA THR A 119 20.99 -7.03 -0.23
C THR A 119 22.26 -6.33 0.27
N ALA A 120 22.26 -5.00 0.34
CA ALA A 120 23.44 -4.22 0.77
C ALA A 120 23.82 -4.46 2.24
N LEU A 121 22.84 -4.70 3.11
CA LEU A 121 23.03 -4.97 4.53
C LEU A 121 23.32 -6.44 4.84
N GLY A 122 23.20 -7.35 3.87
CA GLY A 122 23.30 -8.78 4.11
C GLY A 122 22.14 -9.33 4.94
N GLU A 123 20.94 -8.78 4.75
CA GLU A 123 19.68 -9.12 5.43
C GLU A 123 18.70 -9.77 4.43
N PRO A 124 18.76 -11.11 4.22
CA PRO A 124 17.97 -11.78 3.19
C PRO A 124 16.46 -11.64 3.39
N ALA A 125 16.00 -11.60 4.64
CA ALA A 125 14.58 -11.44 4.97
C ALA A 125 14.03 -10.08 4.50
N LEU A 126 14.79 -8.98 4.68
CA LEU A 126 14.41 -7.66 4.19
C LEU A 126 14.40 -7.62 2.66
N SER A 127 15.40 -8.25 2.03
CA SER A 127 15.49 -8.30 0.58
C SER A 127 14.31 -9.05 -0.06
N GLU A 128 13.94 -10.19 0.52
CA GLU A 128 12.80 -11.00 0.05
C GLU A 128 11.46 -10.29 0.29
N LEU A 129 11.29 -9.64 1.45
CA LEU A 129 10.11 -8.82 1.75
C LEU A 129 9.94 -7.73 0.70
N GLY A 130 11.02 -7.00 0.39
CA GLY A 130 11.02 -5.98 -0.64
C GLY A 130 10.67 -6.53 -2.03
N ARG A 131 11.33 -7.61 -2.48
CA ARG A 131 11.08 -8.16 -3.82
C ARG A 131 9.65 -8.65 -4.00
N THR A 132 9.11 -9.33 -2.98
CA THR A 132 7.72 -9.84 -3.01
C THR A 132 6.73 -8.69 -3.04
N GLY A 133 6.94 -7.67 -2.20
CA GLY A 133 6.08 -6.50 -2.13
C GLY A 133 6.07 -5.67 -3.41
N GLU A 134 7.24 -5.45 -4.00
CA GLU A 134 7.38 -4.72 -5.26
C GLU A 134 6.60 -5.42 -6.39
N GLN A 135 6.79 -6.74 -6.53
CA GLN A 135 6.11 -7.54 -7.56
C GLN A 135 4.59 -7.54 -7.39
N ALA A 136 4.11 -7.67 -6.16
CA ALA A 136 2.68 -7.65 -5.85
C ALA A 136 2.06 -6.28 -6.13
N ALA A 137 2.72 -5.19 -5.71
CA ALA A 137 2.26 -3.82 -5.96
C ALA A 137 2.21 -3.50 -7.46
N ASP A 138 3.24 -3.89 -8.22
CA ASP A 138 3.32 -3.71 -9.66
C ASP A 138 2.23 -4.51 -10.41
N ALA A 139 1.96 -5.75 -10.01
CA ALA A 139 0.88 -6.56 -10.59
C ALA A 139 -0.51 -5.93 -10.38
N LEU A 140 -0.82 -5.52 -9.15
CA LEU A 140 -2.08 -4.86 -8.82
C LEU A 140 -2.21 -3.52 -9.55
N GLN A 141 -1.15 -2.69 -9.52
CA GLN A 141 -1.11 -1.40 -10.19
C GLN A 141 -1.38 -1.52 -11.70
N ARG A 142 -0.83 -2.52 -12.39
CA ARG A 142 -1.09 -2.73 -13.82
C ARG A 142 -2.57 -2.95 -14.11
N GLU A 143 -3.23 -3.80 -13.33
CA GLU A 143 -4.64 -4.12 -13.52
C GLU A 143 -5.54 -2.91 -13.18
N PHE A 144 -5.19 -2.16 -12.13
CA PHE A 144 -5.90 -0.94 -11.77
C PHE A 144 -5.77 0.14 -12.85
N ASN A 145 -4.57 0.34 -13.41
CA ASN A 145 -4.38 1.29 -14.52
C ASN A 145 -5.21 0.90 -15.75
N ALA A 146 -5.30 -0.40 -16.06
CA ALA A 146 -6.11 -0.87 -17.18
C ALA A 146 -7.60 -0.59 -16.95
N LEU A 147 -8.10 -0.74 -15.72
CA LEU A 147 -9.48 -0.41 -15.38
C LEU A 147 -9.73 1.10 -15.40
N VAL A 148 -8.84 1.92 -14.84
CA VAL A 148 -8.90 3.39 -14.92
C VAL A 148 -9.05 3.86 -16.35
N GLN A 149 -8.26 3.30 -17.28
CA GLN A 149 -8.35 3.64 -18.70
C GLN A 149 -9.74 3.32 -19.27
N LYS A 150 -10.29 2.14 -18.95
CA LYS A 150 -11.66 1.77 -19.37
C LYS A 150 -12.71 2.73 -18.80
N MET A 151 -12.65 3.02 -17.50
CA MET A 151 -13.57 3.92 -16.82
C MET A 151 -13.51 5.33 -17.41
N PHE A 152 -12.31 5.85 -17.64
CA PHE A 152 -12.09 7.14 -18.29
C PHE A 152 -12.75 7.20 -19.67
N ILE A 153 -12.53 6.18 -20.51
CA ILE A 153 -13.14 6.11 -21.86
C ILE A 153 -14.67 6.05 -21.75
N ARG A 154 -15.23 5.26 -20.81
CA ARG A 154 -16.68 5.19 -20.58
C ARG A 154 -17.24 6.57 -20.23
N GLN A 155 -16.69 7.22 -19.20
CA GLN A 155 -17.14 8.53 -18.72
C GLN A 155 -17.04 9.61 -19.81
N ALA A 156 -15.93 9.66 -20.55
CA ALA A 156 -15.72 10.62 -21.63
C ALA A 156 -16.71 10.46 -22.79
N LYS A 157 -17.17 9.24 -23.08
CA LYS A 157 -18.16 8.96 -24.13
C LYS A 157 -19.60 9.25 -23.70
N THR A 158 -19.94 9.03 -22.44
CA THR A 158 -21.29 9.30 -21.91
C THR A 158 -21.54 10.76 -21.59
N GLY A 159 -20.49 11.59 -21.47
CA GLY A 159 -20.60 13.04 -21.31
C GLY A 159 -20.85 13.83 -22.60
N SER A 160 -21.33 13.19 -23.67
CA SER A 160 -21.68 13.78 -24.98
C SER A 160 -23.19 13.82 -25.19
#